data_AF-A0ABD0PCX1-F1
#
_entry.id   AF-A0ABD0PCX1-F1
#
_cell.length_a   1.000
_cell.length_b   1.000
_cell.length_c   1.000
_cell.angle_alpha   90.00
_cell.angle_beta   90.00
_cell.angle_gamma   90.00
#
_symmetry.space_group_name_H-M   'P 1'
#
loop_
_entity.id
_entity.type
_entity.pdbx_description
1 polymer ?
#
loop_
_entity_poly.entity_id
_entity_poly.type
_entity_poly.pdbx_seq_one_letter_code
_entity_poly.pdbx_strand_id
1 'polypeptide(L)'
;MSLRASTFPNFFLEGLHAVGWGLIFPCFWFLDRLLAVCISTSLERMWRREMECYLHPLQVVFGSVLFIILFIISTPFALLGFILWAPLQAVRRPFAYHHQEQIIPMENRNARWEETGKVSFGFLTGNLCLLPDGIARFNNLGHTQKRAAYIGKSIVQGVTRPHIRIFVDSPSSCGAVTPSSSLIPQPTPSSYGSVDVSATNQTEDVPETDDLPKPNSNQNSNQHKNPPRTLLQDADVPLEVSALFPSSVDVVCLQEVFDKRAALKLARALGPLYGHVLYDVGVYACQPAGTCSSFKFFNSGLFLASRYPVMEAEYHCFPNGRGEDALAAKGLLTVK
;
A
#
# COMPACT_ATOMS: atom_id res chain seq x y z
N MET A 1 -17.88 19.35 -1.73
CA MET A 1 -19.21 18.67 -1.64
C MET A 1 -19.53 18.25 -0.20
N SER A 2 -20.83 18.15 0.16
CA SER A 2 -21.26 17.64 1.47
C SER A 2 -20.85 16.18 1.68
N LEU A 3 -20.26 15.86 2.84
CA LEU A 3 -19.91 14.48 3.19
C LEU A 3 -21.15 13.61 3.38
N ARG A 4 -21.15 12.43 2.75
CA ARG A 4 -22.28 11.49 2.80
C ARG A 4 -21.78 10.08 3.00
N ALA A 5 -22.47 9.34 3.86
CA ALA A 5 -22.10 7.96 4.16
C ALA A 5 -22.46 6.98 3.02
N SER A 6 -23.64 7.15 2.40
CA SER A 6 -24.04 6.33 1.25
C SER A 6 -23.47 6.90 -0.06
N THR A 7 -23.04 5.98 -0.92
CA THR A 7 -22.54 6.25 -2.28
C THR A 7 -23.65 6.64 -3.25
N PHE A 8 -24.91 6.40 -2.92
CA PHE A 8 -26.08 6.71 -3.75
C PHE A 8 -27.01 7.71 -3.05
N PRO A 9 -27.84 8.43 -3.82
CA PRO A 9 -28.79 9.38 -3.23
C PRO A 9 -29.97 8.68 -2.55
N ASN A 10 -30.40 7.52 -3.05
CA ASN A 10 -31.58 6.78 -2.58
C ASN A 10 -31.27 5.29 -2.37
N PHE A 11 -31.94 4.66 -1.41
CA PHE A 11 -31.78 3.24 -1.09
C PHE A 11 -32.14 2.32 -2.26
N PHE A 12 -33.12 2.69 -3.09
CA PHE A 12 -33.47 1.92 -4.28
C PHE A 12 -32.31 1.78 -5.26
N LEU A 13 -31.57 2.87 -5.51
CA LEU A 13 -30.40 2.86 -6.40
C LEU A 13 -29.25 2.06 -5.79
N GLU A 14 -29.08 2.14 -4.47
CA GLU A 14 -28.12 1.32 -3.74
C GLU A 14 -28.46 -0.18 -3.84
N GLY A 15 -29.74 -0.54 -3.70
CA GLY A 15 -30.23 -1.90 -3.91
C GLY A 15 -30.02 -2.38 -5.34
N LEU A 16 -30.33 -1.55 -6.35
CA LEU A 16 -30.12 -1.88 -7.76
C LEU A 16 -28.63 -2.08 -8.07
N HIS A 17 -27.77 -1.24 -7.50
CA HIS A 17 -26.33 -1.38 -7.57
C HIS A 17 -25.86 -2.68 -6.91
N ALA A 18 -26.43 -3.05 -5.75
CA ALA A 18 -26.12 -4.30 -5.07
C ALA A 18 -26.54 -5.53 -5.89
N VAL A 19 -27.70 -5.50 -6.56
CA VAL A 19 -28.15 -6.56 -7.47
C VAL A 19 -27.22 -6.66 -8.68
N GLY A 20 -26.90 -5.54 -9.33
CA GLY A 20 -25.97 -5.50 -10.46
C GLY A 20 -24.60 -6.07 -10.08
N TRP A 21 -24.07 -5.65 -8.92
CA TRP A 21 -22.81 -6.19 -8.40
C TRP A 21 -22.92 -7.67 -8.01
N GLY A 22 -24.06 -8.11 -7.48
CA GLY A 22 -24.32 -9.53 -7.17
C GLY A 22 -24.27 -10.43 -8.41
N LEU A 23 -24.67 -9.92 -9.57
CA LEU A 23 -24.57 -10.62 -10.86
C LEU A 23 -23.14 -10.58 -11.44
N ILE A 24 -22.42 -9.47 -11.29
CA ILE A 24 -21.05 -9.30 -11.79
C ILE A 24 -20.03 -10.06 -10.93
N PHE A 25 -20.22 -10.05 -9.61
CA PHE A 25 -19.22 -10.49 -8.63
C PHE A 25 -18.75 -11.93 -8.82
N PRO A 26 -19.60 -12.94 -9.10
CA PRO A 26 -19.15 -14.31 -9.34
C PRO A 26 -18.15 -14.39 -10.51
N CYS A 27 -18.45 -13.74 -11.64
CA CYS A 27 -17.57 -13.72 -12.81
C CYS A 27 -16.23 -13.06 -12.48
N PHE A 28 -16.26 -11.89 -11.84
CA PHE A 28 -15.05 -11.21 -11.36
C PHE A 28 -14.24 -12.09 -10.39
N TRP A 29 -14.90 -12.77 -9.46
CA TRP A 29 -14.25 -13.64 -8.49
C TRP A 29 -13.59 -14.86 -9.14
N PHE A 30 -14.25 -15.50 -10.11
CA PHE A 30 -13.67 -16.64 -10.83
C PHE A 30 -12.46 -16.21 -11.66
N LEU A 31 -12.50 -15.04 -12.30
CA LEU A 31 -11.34 -14.47 -12.97
C LEU A 31 -10.19 -14.19 -12.00
N ASP A 32 -10.48 -13.58 -10.84
CA ASP A 32 -9.50 -13.34 -9.78
C ASP A 32 -8.85 -14.65 -9.29
N ARG A 33 -9.64 -15.71 -9.08
CA ARG A 33 -9.14 -17.03 -8.67
C ARG A 33 -8.36 -17.72 -9.78
N LEU A 34 -8.79 -17.62 -11.04
CA LEU A 34 -8.06 -18.15 -12.19
C LEU A 34 -6.65 -17.54 -12.28
N LEU A 35 -6.55 -16.21 -12.18
CA LEU A 35 -5.26 -15.53 -12.12
C LEU A 35 -4.44 -15.97 -10.90
N ALA A 36 -5.08 -16.11 -9.73
CA ALA A 36 -4.39 -16.52 -8.51
C ALA A 36 -3.83 -17.95 -8.57
N VAL A 37 -4.48 -18.86 -9.30
CA VAL A 37 -3.99 -20.23 -9.52
C VAL A 37 -2.84 -20.26 -10.52
N CYS A 38 -2.96 -19.50 -11.62
CA CYS A 38 -1.94 -19.44 -12.66
C CYS A 38 -0.66 -18.72 -12.20
N ILE A 39 -0.78 -17.76 -11.28
CA ILE A 39 0.31 -16.87 -10.88
C ILE A 39 0.63 -17.08 -9.41
N SER A 40 1.78 -17.70 -9.16
CA SER A 40 2.29 -17.88 -7.81
C SER A 40 3.30 -16.80 -7.42
N THR A 41 3.25 -16.40 -6.16
CA THR A 41 4.23 -15.51 -5.52
C THR A 41 5.58 -16.21 -5.32
N SER A 42 6.65 -15.44 -5.11
CA SER A 42 8.00 -15.91 -4.79
C SER A 42 8.02 -16.70 -3.48
N LEU A 43 7.24 -16.28 -2.48
CA LEU A 43 7.10 -17.01 -1.21
C LEU A 43 6.48 -18.39 -1.44
N GLU A 44 5.39 -18.47 -2.21
CA GLU A 44 4.77 -19.74 -2.59
C GLU A 44 5.72 -20.60 -3.46
N ARG A 45 6.54 -20.00 -4.34
CA ARG A 45 7.58 -20.73 -5.10
C ARG A 45 8.67 -21.29 -4.19
N MET A 46 9.13 -20.51 -3.21
CA MET A 46 10.15 -20.92 -2.26
C MET A 46 9.67 -22.09 -1.39
N TRP A 47 8.50 -21.96 -0.76
CA TRP A 47 7.92 -23.05 0.05
C TRP A 47 7.68 -24.33 -0.76
N ARG A 48 7.30 -24.21 -2.04
CA ARG A 48 7.15 -25.39 -2.91
C ARG A 48 8.46 -26.10 -3.22
N ARG A 49 9.57 -25.35 -3.36
CA ARG A 49 10.90 -25.94 -3.54
C ARG A 49 11.34 -26.69 -2.29
N GLU A 50 11.03 -26.14 -1.12
CA GLU A 50 11.36 -26.75 0.17
C GLU A 50 10.52 -28.00 0.48
N MET A 51 9.24 -28.00 0.09
CA MET A 51 8.31 -29.10 0.37
C MET A 51 8.22 -30.17 -0.75
N GLU A 52 9.05 -30.08 -1.80
CA GLU A 52 9.05 -31.00 -2.96
C GLU A 52 7.64 -31.35 -3.49
N CYS A 53 6.75 -30.35 -3.58
CA CYS A 53 5.33 -30.59 -3.86
C CYS A 53 5.07 -30.92 -5.35
N TYR A 54 5.11 -32.20 -5.71
CA TYR A 54 4.87 -32.69 -7.09
C TYR A 54 3.41 -32.56 -7.57
N LEU A 55 2.44 -32.39 -6.67
CA LEU A 55 1.01 -32.31 -7.01
C LEU A 55 0.54 -30.92 -7.46
N HIS A 56 1.38 -29.89 -7.31
CA HIS A 56 0.98 -28.53 -7.59
C HIS A 56 0.66 -28.26 -9.07
N PRO A 57 1.45 -28.73 -10.06
CA PRO A 57 1.10 -28.57 -11.47
C PRO A 57 -0.28 -29.15 -11.80
N LEU A 58 -0.61 -30.30 -11.20
CA LEU A 58 -1.91 -30.94 -11.36
C LEU A 58 -3.04 -30.06 -10.79
N GLN A 59 -2.82 -29.48 -9.61
CA GLN A 59 -3.74 -28.53 -8.99
C GLN A 59 -3.95 -27.27 -9.85
N VAL A 60 -2.87 -26.76 -10.48
CA VAL A 60 -2.96 -25.60 -11.38
C VAL A 60 -3.79 -25.95 -12.61
N VAL A 61 -3.55 -27.11 -13.25
CA VAL A 61 -4.30 -27.53 -14.43
C VAL A 61 -5.79 -27.71 -14.10
N PHE A 62 -6.13 -28.50 -13.09
CA PHE A 62 -7.53 -28.73 -12.73
C PHE A 62 -8.21 -27.47 -12.20
N GLY A 63 -7.51 -26.67 -11.39
CA GLY A 63 -8.00 -25.41 -10.88
C GLY A 63 -8.29 -24.42 -11.99
N SER A 64 -7.37 -24.27 -12.95
CA SER A 64 -7.56 -23.37 -14.09
C SER A 64 -8.72 -23.81 -14.98
N VAL A 65 -8.82 -25.11 -15.31
CA VAL A 65 -9.95 -25.64 -16.09
C VAL A 65 -11.28 -25.37 -15.38
N LEU A 66 -11.37 -25.67 -14.07
CA LEU A 66 -12.57 -25.43 -13.28
C LEU A 66 -12.96 -23.95 -13.28
N PHE A 67 -12.03 -23.04 -12.98
CA PHE A 67 -12.33 -21.60 -12.92
C PHE A 67 -12.64 -20.99 -14.28
N ILE A 68 -12.04 -21.50 -15.37
CA ILE A 68 -12.41 -21.09 -16.74
C ILE A 68 -13.86 -21.48 -17.05
N ILE A 69 -14.27 -22.71 -16.74
CA ILE A 69 -15.66 -23.16 -16.97
C ILE A 69 -16.63 -22.29 -16.17
N LEU A 70 -16.35 -22.06 -14.88
CA LEU A 70 -17.18 -21.20 -14.02
C LEU A 70 -17.22 -19.74 -14.51
N PHE A 71 -16.11 -19.22 -15.03
CA PHE A 71 -16.04 -17.89 -15.64
C PHE A 71 -16.94 -17.81 -16.88
N ILE A 72 -16.88 -18.79 -17.79
CA ILE A 72 -17.71 -18.81 -19.00
C ILE A 72 -19.20 -18.88 -18.64
N ILE A 73 -19.58 -19.74 -17.69
CA ILE A 73 -20.98 -19.89 -17.25
C ILE A 73 -21.51 -18.60 -16.59
N SER A 74 -20.67 -17.90 -15.83
CA SER A 74 -21.07 -16.67 -15.12
C SER A 74 -21.02 -15.40 -15.98
N THR A 75 -20.32 -15.43 -17.11
CA THR A 75 -20.18 -14.31 -18.05
C THR A 75 -21.52 -13.71 -18.54
N PRO A 76 -22.53 -14.49 -18.99
CA PRO A 76 -23.80 -13.90 -19.43
C PRO A 76 -24.55 -13.18 -18.30
N PHE A 77 -24.51 -13.71 -17.08
CA PHE A 77 -25.09 -13.05 -15.91
C PHE A 77 -24.34 -11.76 -15.57
N ALA A 78 -23.00 -11.78 -15.65
CA ALA A 78 -22.19 -10.60 -15.45
C ALA A 78 -22.46 -9.52 -16.51
N LEU A 79 -22.74 -9.89 -17.76
CA LEU A 79 -23.13 -8.95 -18.79
C LEU A 79 -24.45 -8.25 -18.46
N LEU A 80 -25.47 -9.01 -18.01
CA LEU A 80 -26.73 -8.45 -17.54
C LEU A 80 -26.52 -7.52 -16.33
N GLY A 81 -25.71 -7.97 -15.37
CA GLY A 81 -25.31 -7.16 -14.23
C GLY A 81 -24.59 -5.88 -14.64
N PHE A 82 -23.73 -5.94 -15.65
CA PHE A 82 -22.99 -4.79 -16.17
C PHE A 82 -23.90 -3.76 -16.84
N ILE A 83 -24.88 -4.20 -17.63
CA ILE A 83 -25.90 -3.33 -18.23
C ILE A 83 -26.70 -2.60 -17.15
N LEU A 84 -26.98 -3.27 -16.02
CA LEU A 84 -27.65 -2.65 -14.88
C LEU A 84 -26.74 -1.70 -14.09
N TRP A 85 -25.49 -2.11 -13.89
CA TRP A 85 -24.52 -1.43 -13.01
C TRP A 85 -23.90 -0.18 -13.65
N ALA A 86 -23.61 -0.20 -14.95
CA ALA A 86 -22.88 0.89 -15.62
C ALA A 86 -23.65 2.22 -15.62
N PRO A 87 -24.96 2.28 -15.94
CA PRO A 87 -25.73 3.52 -15.89
C PRO A 87 -25.83 4.11 -14.47
N LEU A 88 -25.87 3.25 -13.44
CA LEU A 88 -25.90 3.68 -12.04
C LEU A 88 -24.65 4.45 -11.63
N GLN A 89 -23.52 4.23 -12.31
CA GLN A 89 -22.29 4.96 -11.99
C GLN A 89 -22.37 6.45 -12.31
N ALA A 90 -23.28 6.88 -13.19
CA ALA A 90 -23.47 8.30 -13.51
C ALA A 90 -24.11 9.11 -12.37
N VAL A 91 -24.85 8.44 -11.48
CA VAL A 91 -25.49 9.06 -10.29
C VAL A 91 -24.76 8.73 -8.98
N ARG A 92 -23.69 7.94 -9.06
CA ARG A 92 -22.89 7.54 -7.89
C ARG A 92 -22.04 8.73 -7.43
N ARG A 93 -22.00 8.95 -6.12
CA ARG A 93 -21.12 9.93 -5.49
C ARG A 93 -19.65 9.49 -5.62
N PRO A 94 -18.70 10.44 -5.74
CA PRO A 94 -17.30 10.12 -6.00
C PRO A 94 -16.57 9.45 -4.83
N PHE A 95 -17.12 9.46 -3.61
CA PHE A 95 -16.48 8.85 -2.44
C PHE A 95 -17.51 8.42 -1.40
N ALA A 96 -17.11 7.53 -0.48
CA ALA A 96 -17.87 7.12 0.70
C ALA A 96 -17.21 7.68 1.96
N TYR A 97 -18.02 8.26 2.85
CA TYR A 97 -17.55 8.77 4.14
C TYR A 97 -17.98 7.86 5.28
N HIS A 98 -17.03 7.35 6.03
CA HIS A 98 -17.27 6.58 7.25
C HIS A 98 -16.90 7.44 8.46
N HIS A 99 -17.92 7.71 9.28
CA HIS A 99 -17.76 8.38 10.56
C HIS A 99 -17.95 7.37 11.69
N GLN A 100 -17.03 7.37 12.63
CA GLN A 100 -17.09 6.58 13.86
C GLN A 100 -16.58 7.43 15.02
N GLU A 101 -17.17 7.30 16.20
CA GLU A 101 -16.61 7.91 17.39
C GLU A 101 -15.22 7.35 17.70
N GLN A 102 -14.29 8.22 18.08
CA GLN A 102 -12.94 7.82 18.45
C GLN A 102 -12.98 7.06 19.78
N ILE A 103 -12.61 5.79 19.74
CA ILE A 103 -12.60 4.90 20.92
C ILE A 103 -11.17 4.79 21.46
N ILE A 104 -10.17 4.89 20.59
CA ILE A 104 -8.77 4.74 20.97
C ILE A 104 -8.27 6.11 21.46
N PRO A 105 -7.93 6.24 22.75
CA PRO A 105 -7.41 7.50 23.27
C PRO A 105 -6.02 7.74 22.70
N MET A 106 -5.79 8.97 22.26
CA MET A 106 -4.51 9.39 21.71
C MET A 106 -4.20 10.79 22.21
N GLU A 107 -2.98 10.96 22.72
CA GLU A 107 -2.54 12.20 23.32
C GLU A 107 -2.77 13.37 22.35
N ASN A 108 -3.50 14.38 22.82
CA ASN A 108 -3.69 15.59 22.04
C ASN A 108 -2.46 16.47 22.21
N ARG A 109 -1.49 16.33 21.31
CA ARG A 109 -0.25 17.12 21.30
C ARG A 109 -0.53 18.63 21.26
N ASN A 110 -1.65 19.02 20.66
CA ASN A 110 -2.06 20.40 20.55
C ASN A 110 -2.90 20.86 21.75
N ALA A 111 -3.07 20.06 22.82
CA ALA A 111 -3.85 20.48 23.99
C ALA A 111 -3.28 21.71 24.70
N ARG A 112 -1.94 21.89 24.68
CA ARG A 112 -1.25 23.07 25.25
C ARG A 112 -0.84 24.09 24.19
N TRP A 113 -1.57 24.14 23.07
CA TRP A 113 -1.25 25.07 21.99
C TRP A 113 -1.35 26.54 22.47
N GLU A 114 -2.28 26.85 23.37
CA GLU A 114 -2.45 28.20 23.96
C GLU A 114 -1.22 28.65 24.75
N GLU A 115 -0.56 27.72 25.44
CA GLU A 115 0.65 27.98 26.24
C GLU A 115 1.92 28.02 25.38
N THR A 116 1.99 27.17 24.36
CA THR A 116 3.19 27.01 23.52
C THR A 116 3.20 27.88 22.28
N GLY A 117 2.05 28.44 21.90
CA GLY A 117 1.86 29.21 20.66
C GLY A 117 2.10 28.40 19.38
N LYS A 118 2.20 27.07 19.47
CA LYS A 118 2.58 26.19 18.37
C LYS A 118 1.60 25.04 18.23
N VAL A 119 1.19 24.79 16.99
CA VAL A 119 0.36 23.65 16.61
C VAL A 119 1.19 22.78 15.68
N SER A 120 1.16 21.47 15.88
CA SER A 120 1.88 20.53 15.04
C SER A 120 0.96 19.43 14.57
N PHE A 121 1.00 19.13 13.28
CA PHE A 121 0.20 18.09 12.62
C PHE A 121 1.11 17.01 12.04
N GLY A 122 0.74 15.75 12.23
CA GLY A 122 1.42 14.60 11.64
C GLY A 122 0.69 14.10 10.38
N PHE A 123 1.44 13.94 9.29
CA PHE A 123 0.92 13.37 8.03
C PHE A 123 1.68 12.08 7.69
N LEU A 124 0.93 11.05 7.28
CA LEU A 124 1.48 9.81 6.76
C LEU A 124 0.95 9.59 5.36
N THR A 125 1.82 9.31 4.40
CA THR A 125 1.42 8.86 3.07
C THR A 125 2.07 7.55 2.70
N GLY A 126 1.35 6.68 1.98
CA GLY A 126 1.89 5.39 1.56
C GLY A 126 1.07 4.68 0.50
N ASN A 127 1.76 4.08 -0.47
CA ASN A 127 1.16 3.21 -1.47
C ASN A 127 1.14 1.76 -0.93
N LEU A 128 -0.04 1.16 -0.83
CA LEU A 128 -0.20 -0.16 -0.20
C LEU A 128 -0.33 -1.32 -1.19
N CYS A 129 -0.52 -1.03 -2.48
CA CYS A 129 -0.77 -2.03 -3.53
C CYS A 129 -1.84 -3.06 -3.09
N LEU A 130 -3.01 -2.58 -2.66
CA LEU A 130 -4.15 -3.41 -2.28
C LEU A 130 -5.06 -3.66 -3.49
N LEU A 131 -4.51 -4.37 -4.48
CA LEU A 131 -5.21 -4.81 -5.69
C LEU A 131 -6.02 -6.10 -5.41
N PRO A 132 -6.99 -6.45 -6.28
CA PRO A 132 -7.55 -7.80 -6.30
C PRO A 132 -6.46 -8.87 -6.26
N ASP A 133 -6.70 -9.97 -5.57
CA ASP A 133 -5.70 -10.97 -5.19
C ASP A 133 -4.95 -11.54 -6.41
N GLY A 134 -5.67 -11.82 -7.50
CA GLY A 134 -5.09 -12.29 -8.76
C GLY A 134 -4.13 -11.28 -9.39
N ILE A 135 -4.46 -9.99 -9.35
CA ILE A 135 -3.63 -8.91 -9.91
C ILE A 135 -2.46 -8.60 -8.97
N ALA A 136 -2.69 -8.61 -7.66
CA ALA A 136 -1.66 -8.34 -6.66
C ALA A 136 -0.46 -9.31 -6.78
N ARG A 137 -0.70 -10.53 -7.27
CA ARG A 137 0.32 -11.58 -7.45
C ARG A 137 1.36 -11.24 -8.52
N PHE A 138 1.04 -10.40 -9.50
CA PHE A 138 2.03 -9.87 -10.44
C PHE A 138 3.09 -9.01 -9.73
N ASN A 139 2.68 -8.29 -8.69
CA ASN A 139 3.58 -7.56 -7.80
C ASN A 139 4.11 -8.42 -6.65
N ASN A 140 4.00 -9.74 -6.76
CA ASN A 140 4.43 -10.69 -5.74
C ASN A 140 3.70 -10.54 -4.39
N LEU A 141 2.46 -10.04 -4.41
CA LEU A 141 1.63 -9.84 -3.22
C LEU A 141 0.45 -10.80 -3.25
N GLY A 142 0.10 -11.36 -2.09
CA GLY A 142 -1.08 -12.21 -1.93
C GLY A 142 -1.88 -11.86 -0.68
N HIS A 143 -3.09 -12.38 -0.59
CA HIS A 143 -3.98 -12.21 0.57
C HIS A 143 -4.28 -10.74 0.88
N THR A 144 -4.71 -9.97 -0.13
CA THR A 144 -4.96 -8.53 -0.02
C THR A 144 -5.79 -8.13 1.21
N GLN A 145 -6.88 -8.85 1.51
CA GLN A 145 -7.73 -8.53 2.67
C GLN A 145 -7.04 -8.75 4.02
N LYS A 146 -6.22 -9.81 4.14
CA LYS A 146 -5.44 -10.09 5.36
C LYS A 146 -4.34 -9.04 5.53
N ARG A 147 -3.63 -8.71 4.44
CA ARG A 147 -2.63 -7.64 4.40
C ARG A 147 -3.23 -6.30 4.84
N ALA A 148 -4.39 -5.91 4.31
CA ALA A 148 -5.04 -4.66 4.69
C ALA A 148 -5.39 -4.60 6.18
N ALA A 149 -5.90 -5.70 6.74
CA ALA A 149 -6.18 -5.78 8.18
C ALA A 149 -4.89 -5.70 9.03
N TYR A 150 -3.81 -6.34 8.59
CA TYR A 150 -2.52 -6.28 9.28
C TYR A 150 -1.91 -4.87 9.20
N ILE A 151 -1.84 -4.28 8.01
CA ILE A 151 -1.34 -2.91 7.79
C ILE A 151 -2.10 -1.91 8.65
N GLY A 152 -3.44 -1.98 8.65
CA GLY A 152 -4.27 -1.11 9.50
C GLY A 152 -3.91 -1.24 10.99
N LYS A 153 -3.72 -2.48 11.48
CA LYS A 153 -3.27 -2.72 12.86
C LYS A 153 -1.87 -2.17 13.12
N SER A 154 -0.93 -2.36 12.19
CA SER A 154 0.44 -1.86 12.32
C SER A 154 0.49 -0.33 12.36
N ILE A 155 -0.35 0.35 11.56
CA ILE A 155 -0.48 1.82 11.61
C ILE A 155 -1.00 2.25 12.97
N VAL A 156 -2.13 1.67 13.43
CA VAL A 156 -2.69 2.00 14.76
C VAL A 156 -1.65 1.78 15.85
N GLN A 157 -1.01 0.61 15.88
CA GLN A 157 0.02 0.28 16.86
C GLN A 157 1.26 1.17 16.78
N GLY A 158 1.64 1.68 15.61
CA GLY A 158 2.76 2.61 15.47
C GLY A 158 2.40 4.00 15.97
N VAL A 159 1.22 4.49 15.56
CA VAL A 159 0.74 5.84 15.87
C VAL A 159 0.41 6.02 17.36
N THR A 160 -0.12 4.97 18.00
CA THR A 160 -0.48 4.99 19.44
C THR A 160 0.69 4.67 20.37
N ARG A 161 1.92 4.49 19.86
CA ARG A 161 3.08 4.25 20.73
C ARG A 161 3.37 5.48 21.60
N PRO A 162 3.72 5.28 22.87
CA PRO A 162 4.20 6.37 23.71
C PRO A 162 5.51 6.91 23.14
N HIS A 163 5.63 8.24 23.06
CA HIS A 163 6.86 8.89 22.64
C HIS A 163 7.90 8.77 23.76
N ILE A 164 8.85 7.84 23.65
CA ILE A 164 10.01 7.82 24.53
C ILE A 164 10.99 8.87 24.00
N ARG A 165 10.95 10.08 24.56
CA ARG A 165 11.96 11.11 24.30
C ARG A 165 13.10 10.94 25.29
N ILE A 166 14.21 10.39 24.83
CA ILE A 166 15.45 10.38 25.62
C ILE A 166 16.08 11.76 25.44
N PHE A 167 16.02 12.57 26.49
CA PHE A 167 16.78 13.82 26.54
C PHE A 167 18.24 13.46 26.80
N VAL A 168 19.10 13.69 25.79
CA VAL A 168 20.54 13.52 25.94
C VAL A 168 21.10 14.84 26.44
N ASP A 169 21.12 15.02 27.75
CA ASP A 169 21.76 16.17 28.41
C ASP A 169 23.28 15.95 28.47
N SER A 170 23.98 15.99 27.33
CA SER A 170 25.42 16.29 27.23
C SER A 170 25.91 16.23 25.77
N PRO A 171 26.65 17.24 25.27
CA PRO A 171 27.49 17.06 24.09
C PRO A 171 28.76 16.34 24.55
N SER A 172 28.73 15.01 24.65
CA SER A 172 29.99 14.28 24.78
C SER A 172 30.64 14.21 23.40
N SER A 173 31.77 14.88 23.29
CA SER A 173 32.70 14.81 22.18
C SER A 173 33.29 13.39 22.12
N CYS A 174 32.58 12.42 21.54
CA CYS A 174 33.11 11.16 21.03
C CYS A 174 32.05 10.53 20.10
N GLY A 175 32.51 9.96 18.98
CA GLY A 175 31.74 9.71 17.76
C GLY A 175 30.51 8.80 17.87
N ALA A 176 29.69 8.88 16.83
CA ALA A 176 28.42 8.22 16.60
C ALA A 176 28.27 6.84 17.28
N VAL A 177 27.44 6.79 18.32
CA VAL A 177 26.82 5.56 18.80
C VAL A 177 25.35 5.59 18.41
N THR A 178 25.04 4.76 17.42
CA THR A 178 23.71 4.30 17.04
C THR A 178 22.89 3.88 18.27
N PRO A 179 21.56 4.15 18.33
CA PRO A 179 20.74 3.64 19.42
C PRO A 179 20.60 2.12 19.30
N SER A 180 21.24 1.40 20.23
CA SER A 180 21.14 -0.05 20.35
C SER A 180 19.78 -0.51 20.89
N SER A 181 19.42 -1.70 20.42
CA SER A 181 18.22 -2.50 20.60
C SER A 181 17.67 -2.66 22.03
N SER A 182 16.34 -2.57 22.10
CA SER A 182 15.36 -3.23 22.99
C SER A 182 15.84 -4.01 24.23
N LEU A 183 15.39 -3.56 25.40
CA LEU A 183 15.27 -4.36 26.64
C LEU A 183 13.93 -5.13 26.63
N ILE A 184 13.90 -6.32 26.04
CA ILE A 184 12.91 -7.37 26.35
C ILE A 184 13.69 -8.70 26.44
N PRO A 185 13.53 -9.52 27.50
CA PRO A 185 14.21 -10.81 27.61
C PRO A 185 13.75 -11.74 26.49
N GLN A 186 14.65 -12.14 25.60
CA GLN A 186 14.40 -13.19 24.60
C GLN A 186 14.46 -14.58 25.28
N PRO A 187 13.50 -15.48 25.03
CA PRO A 187 13.71 -16.90 25.22
C PRO A 187 14.79 -17.41 24.26
N THR A 188 15.65 -18.31 24.76
CA THR A 188 16.79 -18.94 24.08
C THR A 188 16.55 -19.33 22.61
N PRO A 189 17.40 -18.90 21.66
CA PRO A 189 17.38 -19.43 20.30
C PRO A 189 18.15 -20.76 20.21
N SER A 190 17.50 -21.80 19.72
CA SER A 190 18.16 -23.02 19.27
C SER A 190 18.93 -22.76 17.98
N SER A 191 20.21 -23.16 18.01
CA SER A 191 21.25 -23.06 16.99
C SER A 191 20.84 -23.54 15.59
N TYR A 192 21.12 -22.74 14.55
CA TYR A 192 21.77 -23.23 13.33
C TYR A 192 22.43 -22.07 12.57
N GLY A 193 23.72 -22.24 12.25
CA GLY A 193 24.66 -21.15 11.98
C GLY A 193 24.70 -20.60 10.55
N SER A 194 25.16 -19.36 10.44
CA SER A 194 25.73 -18.78 9.22
C SER A 194 27.25 -18.77 9.33
N VAL A 195 27.91 -19.21 8.26
CA VAL A 195 29.37 -19.19 8.12
C VAL A 195 29.77 -17.81 7.57
N ASP A 196 30.46 -17.02 8.38
CA ASP A 196 31.17 -15.82 7.92
C ASP A 196 32.59 -16.21 7.52
N VAL A 197 32.98 -15.95 6.26
CA VAL A 197 34.36 -16.05 5.79
C VAL A 197 34.98 -14.66 5.84
N SER A 198 35.75 -14.42 6.89
CA SER A 198 36.63 -13.25 7.02
C SER A 198 37.97 -13.53 6.35
N ALA A 199 38.30 -12.71 5.35
CA ALA A 199 39.62 -12.67 4.72
C ALA A 199 40.68 -12.21 5.72
N THR A 200 41.77 -12.97 5.86
CA THR A 200 42.97 -12.57 6.61
C THR A 200 44.13 -12.37 5.63
N ASN A 201 44.75 -11.19 5.68
CA ASN A 201 45.98 -10.87 4.99
C ASN A 201 47.16 -11.61 5.65
N GLN A 202 47.96 -12.33 4.86
CA GLN A 202 49.39 -12.57 5.16
C GLN A 202 50.19 -12.52 3.85
N THR A 203 51.23 -11.68 3.90
CA THR A 203 52.35 -11.51 2.96
C THR A 203 53.31 -12.70 3.01
N GLU A 204 53.86 -13.12 1.87
CA GLU A 204 55.32 -13.16 1.56
C GLU A 204 55.64 -14.00 0.29
N ASP A 205 56.58 -13.43 -0.50
CA ASP A 205 57.57 -14.01 -1.42
C ASP A 205 57.26 -14.54 -2.86
N VAL A 206 58.22 -14.19 -3.73
CA VAL A 206 58.39 -14.24 -5.21
C VAL A 206 59.61 -15.16 -5.48
N PRO A 207 59.78 -15.95 -6.59
CA PRO A 207 60.10 -15.38 -7.93
C PRO A 207 59.72 -16.12 -9.24
N GLU A 208 59.56 -15.27 -10.27
CA GLU A 208 59.95 -15.32 -11.71
C GLU A 208 59.76 -16.58 -12.58
N THR A 209 59.10 -16.41 -13.74
CA THR A 209 59.77 -16.41 -15.06
C THR A 209 58.86 -15.93 -16.23
N ASP A 210 59.54 -15.29 -17.17
CA ASP A 210 59.23 -14.54 -18.40
C ASP A 210 58.16 -15.04 -19.39
N ASP A 211 57.40 -14.10 -19.99
CA ASP A 211 57.58 -13.66 -21.39
C ASP A 211 56.59 -12.51 -21.81
N LEU A 212 57.14 -11.44 -22.41
CA LEU A 212 56.50 -10.22 -22.98
C LEU A 212 56.40 -10.34 -24.54
N PRO A 213 55.73 -9.47 -25.35
CA PRO A 213 55.48 -8.03 -25.14
C PRO A 213 54.11 -7.41 -25.55
N LYS A 214 53.90 -6.18 -25.02
CA LYS A 214 52.89 -5.09 -25.23
C LYS A 214 52.92 -4.47 -26.66
N PRO A 215 52.04 -3.52 -27.12
CA PRO A 215 51.30 -2.45 -26.39
C PRO A 215 49.84 -2.16 -26.86
N ASN A 216 48.99 -1.46 -26.11
CA ASN A 216 48.83 0.00 -26.24
C ASN A 216 48.08 0.66 -25.06
N SER A 217 48.55 1.87 -24.77
CA SER A 217 48.13 2.83 -23.75
C SER A 217 46.69 3.31 -23.92
N ASN A 218 45.97 3.49 -22.80
CA ASN A 218 45.25 4.73 -22.52
C ASN A 218 44.96 4.86 -21.02
N GLN A 219 45.41 5.99 -20.48
CA GLN A 219 45.36 6.38 -19.07
C GLN A 219 43.99 6.94 -18.65
N ASN A 220 43.74 6.84 -17.34
CA ASN A 220 42.95 7.73 -16.47
C ASN A 220 41.42 7.73 -16.57
N SER A 221 40.76 7.25 -15.52
CA SER A 221 40.35 8.09 -14.38
C SER A 221 39.23 7.38 -13.61
N ASN A 222 39.52 6.97 -12.38
CA ASN A 222 38.50 6.53 -11.41
C ASN A 222 37.58 7.70 -11.06
N GLN A 223 36.43 7.81 -11.73
CA GLN A 223 35.31 8.59 -11.24
C GLN A 223 34.26 7.66 -10.65
N HIS A 224 34.31 7.57 -9.31
CA HIS A 224 33.15 7.30 -8.47
C HIS A 224 31.97 8.15 -8.98
N LYS A 225 30.98 7.49 -9.61
CA LYS A 225 29.68 8.12 -9.88
C LYS A 225 28.98 8.34 -8.54
N ASN A 226 29.01 9.60 -8.10
CA ASN A 226 28.14 10.09 -7.03
C ASN A 226 26.67 9.84 -7.39
N PRO A 227 25.82 9.40 -6.44
CA PRO A 227 24.37 9.40 -6.65
C PRO A 227 23.86 10.86 -6.76
N PRO A 228 22.73 11.10 -7.47
CA PRO A 228 22.28 12.44 -7.75
C PRO A 228 21.80 13.13 -6.46
N ARG A 229 22.60 14.07 -5.95
CA ARG A 229 22.16 15.11 -5.02
C ARG A 229 21.52 16.23 -5.83
N THR A 230 20.23 16.46 -5.61
CA THR A 230 19.64 17.80 -5.40
C THR A 230 18.18 17.61 -4.97
N LEU A 231 17.98 17.20 -3.72
CA LEU A 231 16.81 17.65 -2.96
C LEU A 231 17.32 18.73 -2.01
N LEU A 232 16.63 19.87 -2.03
CA LEU A 232 16.88 21.05 -1.21
C LEU A 232 17.29 20.66 0.22
N GLN A 233 18.54 20.93 0.55
CA GLN A 233 19.10 20.74 1.87
C GLN A 233 18.76 22.00 2.69
N ASP A 234 17.48 22.14 3.04
CA ASP A 234 17.07 23.03 4.13
C ASP A 234 17.43 22.29 5.43
N ALA A 235 18.52 22.72 6.07
CA ALA A 235 19.28 21.93 7.03
C ALA A 235 18.62 21.73 8.42
N ASP A 236 17.35 22.13 8.59
CA ASP A 236 16.69 22.17 9.90
C ASP A 236 15.60 21.09 10.11
N VAL A 237 15.32 20.24 9.11
CA VAL A 237 14.35 19.15 9.27
C VAL A 237 15.08 17.81 9.43
N PRO A 238 14.93 17.12 10.58
CA PRO A 238 15.56 15.82 10.80
C PRO A 238 14.98 14.79 9.83
N LEU A 239 15.84 14.22 8.99
CA LEU A 239 15.50 13.10 8.12
C LEU A 239 15.92 11.80 8.80
N GLU A 240 14.95 10.95 9.11
CA GLU A 240 15.16 9.66 9.77
C GLU A 240 14.54 8.53 8.95
N VAL A 241 15.22 7.39 8.87
CA VAL A 241 14.64 6.13 8.41
C VAL A 241 14.19 5.35 9.64
N SER A 242 12.88 5.19 9.82
CA SER A 242 12.30 4.46 10.95
C SER A 242 11.70 3.13 10.53
N ALA A 243 11.87 2.10 11.37
CA ALA A 243 11.19 0.82 11.21
C ALA A 243 9.72 0.86 11.68
N LEU A 244 9.30 1.97 12.29
CA LEU A 244 7.97 2.15 12.87
C LEU A 244 7.26 3.31 12.20
N PHE A 245 5.93 3.27 12.20
CA PHE A 245 5.16 4.47 11.84
C PHE A 245 5.43 5.56 12.87
N PRO A 246 5.50 6.84 12.43
CA PRO A 246 5.62 7.95 13.35
C PRO A 246 4.51 7.89 14.40
N SER A 247 4.88 8.08 15.64
CA SER A 247 3.91 8.32 16.69
C SER A 247 3.22 9.67 16.44
N SER A 248 1.96 9.83 16.84
CA SER A 248 1.20 11.08 16.63
C SER A 248 0.89 11.51 15.17
N VAL A 249 0.51 10.56 14.30
CA VAL A 249 -0.02 10.90 12.96
C VAL A 249 -1.50 11.27 13.05
N ASP A 250 -1.84 12.44 12.55
CA ASP A 250 -3.21 12.98 12.57
C ASP A 250 -3.98 12.71 11.27
N VAL A 251 -3.28 12.65 10.13
CA VAL A 251 -3.88 12.41 8.81
C VAL A 251 -3.07 11.35 8.06
N VAL A 252 -3.78 10.37 7.49
CA VAL A 252 -3.23 9.25 6.74
C VAL A 252 -3.80 9.25 5.33
N CYS A 253 -2.93 9.36 4.32
CA CYS A 253 -3.26 9.36 2.90
C CYS A 253 -2.69 8.09 2.25
N LEU A 254 -3.53 7.19 1.76
CA LEU A 254 -3.08 5.91 1.20
C LEU A 254 -3.45 5.80 -0.27
N GLN A 255 -2.54 5.21 -1.05
CA GLN A 255 -2.71 4.97 -2.48
C GLN A 255 -2.80 3.48 -2.80
N GLU A 256 -3.35 3.18 -3.98
CA GLU A 256 -3.61 1.83 -4.50
C GLU A 256 -4.48 0.94 -3.61
N VAL A 257 -5.44 1.54 -2.91
CA VAL A 257 -6.49 0.84 -2.16
C VAL A 257 -7.66 0.49 -3.09
N PHE A 258 -7.42 -0.35 -4.09
CA PHE A 258 -8.40 -0.67 -5.14
C PHE A 258 -9.45 -1.72 -4.71
N ASP A 259 -9.04 -2.75 -3.94
CA ASP A 259 -9.97 -3.79 -3.48
C ASP A 259 -10.92 -3.23 -2.40
N LYS A 260 -12.22 -3.18 -2.72
CA LYS A 260 -13.26 -2.64 -1.83
C LYS A 260 -13.35 -3.36 -0.47
N ARG A 261 -13.09 -4.67 -0.43
CA ARG A 261 -13.16 -5.47 0.80
C ARG A 261 -11.95 -5.17 1.69
N ALA A 262 -10.78 -5.04 1.09
CA ALA A 262 -9.55 -4.59 1.74
C ALA A 262 -9.69 -3.16 2.29
N ALA A 263 -10.25 -2.24 1.48
CA ALA A 263 -10.55 -0.87 1.90
C ALA A 263 -11.46 -0.84 3.14
N LEU A 264 -12.50 -1.67 3.18
CA LEU A 264 -13.41 -1.76 4.32
C LEU A 264 -12.73 -2.35 5.56
N LYS A 265 -11.85 -3.35 5.41
CA LYS A 265 -11.05 -3.90 6.52
C LYS A 265 -10.09 -2.84 7.09
N LEU A 266 -9.49 -2.04 6.21
CA LEU A 266 -8.61 -0.93 6.58
C LEU A 266 -9.39 0.19 7.28
N ALA A 267 -10.55 0.59 6.75
CA ALA A 267 -11.44 1.57 7.37
C ALA A 267 -11.88 1.14 8.78
N ARG A 268 -12.23 -0.14 8.97
CA ARG A 268 -12.59 -0.67 10.30
C ARG A 268 -11.41 -0.71 11.28
N ALA A 269 -10.19 -0.90 10.78
CA ALA A 269 -9.00 -0.89 11.63
C ALA A 269 -8.63 0.54 12.06
N LEU A 270 -8.72 1.50 11.14
CA LEU A 270 -8.34 2.90 11.36
C LEU A 270 -9.46 3.75 11.99
N GLY A 271 -10.72 3.39 11.76
CA GLY A 271 -11.91 4.11 12.23
C GLY A 271 -11.91 4.44 13.73
N PRO A 272 -11.62 3.49 14.63
CA PRO A 272 -11.59 3.75 16.08
C PRO A 272 -10.53 4.77 16.53
N LEU A 273 -9.47 5.00 15.73
CA LEU A 273 -8.40 5.95 16.03
C LEU A 273 -8.63 7.32 15.38
N TYR A 274 -8.99 7.32 14.10
CA TYR A 274 -9.13 8.55 13.32
C TYR A 274 -10.57 9.11 13.38
N GLY A 275 -11.59 8.27 13.38
CA GLY A 275 -12.99 8.67 13.42
C GLY A 275 -13.56 9.20 12.10
N HIS A 276 -12.74 9.85 11.26
CA HIS A 276 -13.14 10.31 9.93
C HIS A 276 -12.38 9.57 8.83
N VAL A 277 -13.08 8.78 8.01
CA VAL A 277 -12.46 7.99 6.93
C VAL A 277 -13.17 8.23 5.60
N LEU A 278 -12.42 8.59 4.56
CA LEU A 278 -12.89 8.63 3.17
C LEU A 278 -12.29 7.46 2.39
N TYR A 279 -13.13 6.70 1.72
CA TYR A 279 -12.73 5.54 0.94
C TYR A 279 -13.64 5.36 -0.28
N ASP A 280 -13.29 4.40 -1.14
CA ASP A 280 -13.96 4.17 -2.42
C ASP A 280 -14.03 5.44 -3.29
N VAL A 281 -12.95 6.22 -3.24
CA VAL A 281 -12.78 7.49 -3.94
C VAL A 281 -12.54 7.23 -5.42
N GLY A 282 -13.28 7.90 -6.28
CA GLY A 282 -13.14 7.81 -7.73
C GLY A 282 -14.47 7.62 -8.44
N VAL A 283 -14.37 7.65 -9.77
CA VAL A 283 -15.48 7.40 -10.69
C VAL A 283 -15.34 6.02 -11.31
N TYR A 284 -16.47 5.47 -11.75
CA TYR A 284 -16.55 4.18 -12.43
C TYR A 284 -17.29 4.33 -13.76
N ALA A 285 -17.13 3.34 -14.63
CA ALA A 285 -17.72 3.25 -15.95
C ALA A 285 -17.43 4.50 -16.81
N CYS A 286 -18.29 4.79 -17.78
CA CYS A 286 -18.24 6.04 -18.54
C CYS A 286 -19.03 7.11 -17.77
N GLN A 287 -18.38 8.21 -17.41
CA GLN A 287 -19.05 9.34 -16.82
C GLN A 287 -19.65 10.26 -17.91
N PRO A 288 -20.66 11.07 -17.58
CA PRO A 288 -21.17 12.09 -18.50
C PRO A 288 -20.06 13.02 -19.00
N ALA A 289 -20.26 13.58 -20.19
CA ALA A 289 -19.30 14.49 -20.81
C ALA A 289 -18.91 15.64 -19.85
N GLY A 290 -17.60 15.83 -19.62
CA GLY A 290 -17.06 16.95 -18.83
C GLY A 290 -16.25 16.59 -17.57
N THR A 291 -16.15 15.31 -17.17
CA THR A 291 -15.37 14.89 -15.98
C THR A 291 -14.23 13.93 -16.31
N CYS A 292 -14.53 12.75 -16.86
CA CYS A 292 -13.58 11.77 -17.36
C CYS A 292 -14.23 10.96 -18.49
N SER A 293 -13.77 11.12 -19.74
CA SER A 293 -14.44 10.59 -20.94
C SER A 293 -14.19 9.11 -21.23
N SER A 294 -13.23 8.48 -20.54
CA SER A 294 -12.87 7.07 -20.73
C SER A 294 -13.53 6.17 -19.70
N PHE A 295 -13.90 4.95 -20.12
CA PHE A 295 -14.38 3.91 -19.23
C PHE A 295 -13.37 3.59 -18.12
N LYS A 296 -13.81 3.66 -16.85
CA LYS A 296 -13.01 3.31 -15.67
C LYS A 296 -13.53 2.05 -14.99
N PHE A 297 -12.66 1.04 -14.89
CA PHE A 297 -12.98 -0.22 -14.22
C PHE A 297 -12.66 -0.16 -12.72
N PHE A 298 -11.51 0.44 -12.37
CA PHE A 298 -11.09 0.65 -10.99
C PHE A 298 -11.33 2.08 -10.55
N ASN A 299 -11.59 2.27 -9.25
CA ASN A 299 -11.60 3.59 -8.64
C ASN A 299 -10.19 4.21 -8.62
N SER A 300 -10.01 5.31 -7.88
CA SER A 300 -8.72 5.98 -7.79
C SER A 300 -7.67 5.23 -6.95
N GLY A 301 -8.11 4.30 -6.11
CA GLY A 301 -7.27 3.69 -5.08
C GLY A 301 -6.87 4.66 -3.95
N LEU A 302 -7.44 5.87 -3.89
CA LEU A 302 -7.20 6.82 -2.81
C LEU A 302 -8.04 6.47 -1.57
N PHE A 303 -7.42 6.63 -0.41
CA PHE A 303 -8.03 6.43 0.90
C PHE A 303 -7.47 7.48 1.86
N LEU A 304 -8.33 8.10 2.67
CA LEU A 304 -7.95 9.08 3.67
C LEU A 304 -8.52 8.70 5.03
N ALA A 305 -7.72 8.80 6.09
CA ALA A 305 -8.20 8.82 7.46
C ALA A 305 -7.69 10.08 8.17
N SER A 306 -8.54 10.76 8.92
CA SER A 306 -8.23 12.01 9.63
C SER A 306 -8.79 11.95 11.03
N ARG A 307 -8.02 12.42 12.02
CA ARG A 307 -8.47 12.63 13.40
C ARG A 307 -9.41 13.81 13.54
N TYR A 308 -9.35 14.72 12.59
CA TYR A 308 -10.12 15.95 12.58
C TYR A 308 -11.33 15.82 11.63
N PRO A 309 -12.46 16.49 11.97
CA PRO A 309 -13.61 16.53 11.09
C PRO A 309 -13.23 17.03 9.70
N VAL A 310 -13.53 16.23 8.70
CA VAL A 310 -13.47 16.69 7.31
C VAL A 310 -14.69 17.57 7.07
N MET A 311 -14.50 18.79 6.62
CA MET A 311 -15.58 19.74 6.36
C MET A 311 -16.05 19.61 4.91
N GLU A 312 -15.10 19.42 4.00
CA GLU A 312 -15.36 19.27 2.59
C GLU A 312 -14.37 18.29 1.95
N ALA A 313 -14.86 17.53 0.97
CA ALA A 313 -14.03 16.71 0.12
C ALA A 313 -14.46 16.86 -1.34
N GLU A 314 -13.48 16.85 -2.24
CA GLU A 314 -13.68 16.88 -3.68
C GLU A 314 -12.66 15.99 -4.37
N TYR A 315 -13.10 15.27 -5.40
CA TYR A 315 -12.24 14.38 -6.17
C TYR A 315 -12.23 14.82 -7.63
N HIS A 316 -11.03 15.01 -8.17
CA HIS A 316 -10.77 15.44 -9.54
C HIS A 316 -10.07 14.32 -10.31
N CYS A 317 -10.76 13.72 -11.29
CA CYS A 317 -10.21 12.68 -12.15
C CYS A 317 -9.22 13.30 -13.16
N PHE A 318 -8.06 12.69 -13.35
CA PHE A 318 -7.13 13.12 -14.38
C PHE A 318 -7.63 12.72 -15.78
N PRO A 319 -7.66 13.64 -16.75
CA PRO A 319 -8.23 13.37 -18.08
C PRO A 319 -7.38 12.39 -18.90
N ASN A 320 -6.08 12.31 -18.63
CA ASN A 320 -5.12 11.54 -19.42
C ASN A 320 -4.69 10.28 -18.66
N GLY A 321 -5.18 9.12 -19.09
CA GLY A 321 -4.65 7.81 -18.69
C GLY A 321 -3.91 7.15 -19.85
N ARG A 322 -2.85 6.39 -19.56
CA ARG A 322 -2.13 5.58 -20.55
C ARG A 322 -1.92 4.16 -20.03
N GLY A 323 -1.94 3.19 -20.93
CA GLY A 323 -1.73 1.78 -20.60
C GLY A 323 -2.74 1.27 -19.56
N GLU A 324 -2.26 0.48 -18.60
CA GLU A 324 -3.07 -0.12 -17.54
C GLU A 324 -3.69 0.92 -16.60
N ASP A 325 -3.00 2.04 -16.38
CA ASP A 325 -3.50 3.15 -15.57
C ASP A 325 -4.74 3.83 -16.18
N ALA A 326 -5.00 3.64 -17.47
CA ALA A 326 -6.21 4.14 -18.12
C ALA A 326 -7.49 3.48 -17.55
N LEU A 327 -7.39 2.24 -17.05
CA LEU A 327 -8.51 1.51 -16.44
C LEU A 327 -8.84 2.00 -15.02
N ALA A 328 -7.91 2.68 -14.37
CA ALA A 328 -8.11 3.28 -13.05
C ALA A 328 -8.52 4.75 -13.17
N ALA A 329 -9.39 5.20 -12.26
CA ALA A 329 -9.74 6.60 -12.13
C ALA A 329 -8.64 7.35 -11.35
N LYS A 330 -7.45 7.48 -11.93
CA LYS A 330 -6.37 8.27 -11.31
C LYS A 330 -6.82 9.72 -11.16
N GLY A 331 -6.47 10.37 -10.06
CA GLY A 331 -6.94 11.71 -9.76
C GLY A 331 -6.38 12.28 -8.47
N LEU A 332 -6.91 13.43 -8.09
CA LEU A 332 -6.57 14.17 -6.88
C LEU A 332 -7.78 14.20 -5.93
N LEU A 333 -7.57 13.85 -4.66
CA LEU A 333 -8.55 14.07 -3.59
C LEU A 333 -8.13 15.30 -2.80
N THR A 334 -8.96 16.33 -2.78
CA THR A 334 -8.80 17.52 -1.95
C THR A 334 -9.74 17.43 -0.76
N VAL A 335 -9.24 17.82 0.42
CA VAL A 335 -10.02 17.86 1.65
C VAL A 335 -9.76 19.15 2.41
N LYS A 336 -10.78 19.64 3.12
CA LYS A 336 -10.75 20.85 3.94
C LYS A 336 -11.19 20.56 5.36
#